data_AF-A0A7K1VJ06-F1
#
_entry.id   AF-A0A7K1VJ06-F1
#
_cell.length_a   1.000
_cell.length_b   1.000
_cell.length_c   1.000
_cell.angle_alpha   90.00
_cell.angle_beta   90.00
_cell.angle_gamma   90.00
#
_symmetry.space_group_name_H-M   'P 1'
#
loop_
_entity.id
_entity.type
_entity.pdbx_description
1 polymer ?
#
loop_
_entity_poly.entity_id
_entity_poly.type
_entity_poly.pdbx_seq_one_letter_code
_entity_poly.pdbx_strand_id
1 'polypeptide(L)'
;MMTETARATGLPTFTSQQDASTTKEPTEARRAPDSASTSSQQVIGCRIDVSGRTFTVELEMAGIFLRQVRRSLRDGTGASVLLRHVDGIEMIPFTRATPFEVTDIVCPEGVEPAEARAAAGLRAR
;
A
#
# COMPACT_ATOMS: atom_id res chain seq x y z
N MET A 1 -10.84 -59.29 21.22
CA MET A 1 -11.34 -59.59 19.87
C MET A 1 -11.90 -58.30 19.28
N MET A 2 -11.49 -58.00 18.05
CA MET A 2 -12.06 -57.09 17.05
C MET A 2 -12.04 -55.57 17.33
N THR A 3 -11.02 -54.95 16.73
CA THR A 3 -10.87 -53.57 16.23
C THR A 3 -12.06 -53.08 15.42
N GLU A 4 -12.39 -51.79 15.46
CA GLU A 4 -12.86 -51.08 14.26
C GLU A 4 -12.61 -49.56 14.30
N THR A 5 -11.85 -49.12 13.31
CA THR A 5 -11.45 -47.76 12.94
C THR A 5 -12.33 -47.27 11.78
N ALA A 6 -12.74 -46.00 11.75
CA ALA A 6 -13.01 -45.31 10.48
C ALA A 6 -12.82 -43.79 10.59
N ARG A 7 -11.96 -43.27 9.71
CA ARG A 7 -11.52 -41.88 9.56
C ARG A 7 -12.53 -41.06 8.75
N ALA A 8 -12.69 -39.80 9.10
CA ALA A 8 -13.32 -38.78 8.27
C ALA A 8 -12.28 -38.17 7.32
N THR A 9 -12.53 -38.19 6.01
CA THR A 9 -11.78 -37.41 5.02
C THR A 9 -12.68 -37.10 3.84
N GLY A 10 -13.15 -35.85 3.75
CA GLY A 10 -13.86 -35.32 2.60
C GLY A 10 -13.10 -34.11 2.06
N LEU A 11 -12.36 -34.30 0.97
CA LEU A 11 -11.82 -33.24 0.12
C LEU A 11 -12.81 -33.01 -1.04
N PRO A 12 -13.12 -31.77 -1.44
CA PRO A 12 -13.79 -31.53 -2.70
C PRO A 12 -12.77 -31.47 -3.86
N THR A 13 -13.00 -32.31 -4.87
CA THR A 13 -12.30 -32.32 -6.16
C THR A 13 -12.84 -31.20 -7.04
N PHE A 14 -11.96 -30.31 -7.51
CA PHE A 14 -12.27 -29.37 -8.60
C PHE A 14 -11.87 -29.99 -9.93
N THR A 15 -12.85 -30.23 -10.79
CA THR A 15 -12.65 -30.67 -12.18
C THR A 15 -12.69 -29.43 -13.08
N SER A 16 -11.60 -29.15 -13.80
CA SER A 16 -11.66 -28.31 -15.02
C SER A 16 -10.87 -28.99 -16.11
N GLN A 17 -11.60 -29.39 -17.16
CA GLN A 17 -11.06 -29.89 -18.42
C GLN A 17 -10.33 -28.78 -19.16
N GLN A 18 -9.10 -29.06 -19.58
CA GLN A 18 -8.42 -28.37 -20.67
C GLN A 18 -8.71 -29.11 -21.97
N ASP A 19 -9.03 -28.38 -23.03
CA ASP A 19 -8.85 -28.85 -24.40
C ASP A 19 -8.13 -27.75 -25.21
N ALA A 20 -7.00 -28.13 -25.81
CA ALA A 20 -6.29 -27.40 -26.86
C ALA A 20 -6.76 -27.97 -28.22
N SER A 21 -6.89 -27.21 -29.30
CA SER A 21 -5.81 -27.02 -30.29
C SER A 21 -6.23 -26.09 -31.46
N THR A 22 -5.40 -25.07 -31.72
CA THR A 22 -4.93 -24.44 -33.00
C THR A 22 -5.75 -24.48 -34.32
N THR A 23 -5.87 -23.32 -35.01
CA THR A 23 -5.31 -23.03 -36.38
C THR A 23 -5.71 -21.63 -36.93
N LYS A 24 -4.74 -20.96 -37.61
CA LYS A 24 -4.76 -19.79 -38.56
C LYS A 24 -4.55 -18.33 -38.06
N GLU A 25 -3.37 -17.78 -38.40
CA GLU A 25 -3.04 -16.34 -38.61
C GLU A 25 -3.23 -15.97 -40.12
N PRO A 26 -3.09 -14.70 -40.63
CA PRO A 26 -2.51 -13.46 -40.05
C PRO A 26 -3.25 -12.12 -40.34
N THR A 27 -2.80 -11.03 -39.67
CA THR A 27 -2.91 -9.59 -40.05
C THR A 27 -4.18 -8.80 -39.71
N GLU A 28 -4.13 -8.02 -38.62
CA GLU A 28 -4.31 -6.56 -38.71
C GLU A 28 -3.50 -5.86 -37.62
N ALA A 29 -2.94 -4.72 -37.98
CA ALA A 29 -1.88 -4.02 -37.30
C ALA A 29 -2.30 -3.37 -35.97
N ARG A 30 -1.31 -3.31 -35.07
CA ARG A 30 -1.04 -2.19 -34.15
C ARG A 30 -2.23 -1.64 -33.37
N ARG A 31 -2.40 -2.19 -32.17
CA ARG A 31 -2.32 -1.34 -30.98
C ARG A 31 -1.35 -1.97 -30.02
N ALA A 32 -0.10 -1.48 -30.04
CA ALA A 32 0.67 -1.48 -28.82
C ALA A 32 -0.24 -0.84 -27.76
N PRO A 33 -0.38 -1.42 -26.54
CA PRO A 33 -0.96 -0.63 -25.47
C PRO A 33 -0.15 0.66 -25.45
N ASP A 34 -0.85 1.80 -25.55
CA ASP A 34 -0.27 3.11 -25.34
C ASP A 34 0.76 2.96 -24.22
N SER A 35 1.99 3.38 -24.51
CA SER A 35 3.00 3.53 -23.48
C SER A 35 2.40 4.53 -22.49
N ALA A 36 1.64 4.03 -21.52
CA ALA A 36 1.44 4.71 -20.26
C ALA A 36 2.88 4.97 -19.84
N SER A 37 3.29 6.23 -19.94
CA SER A 37 4.54 6.71 -19.40
C SER A 37 4.47 6.37 -17.92
N THR A 38 4.92 5.16 -17.59
CA THR A 38 5.25 4.73 -16.25
C THR A 38 6.57 5.40 -15.93
N SER A 39 6.61 6.74 -15.95
CA SER A 39 7.59 7.42 -15.09
C SER A 39 7.14 7.04 -13.69
N SER A 40 7.64 5.90 -13.23
CA SER A 40 7.44 5.36 -11.91
C SER A 40 8.35 6.22 -11.04
N GLN A 41 8.00 7.50 -10.91
CA GLN A 41 8.75 8.46 -10.13
C GLN A 41 8.86 7.86 -8.73
N GLN A 42 10.09 7.78 -8.25
CA GLN A 42 10.37 7.10 -6.99
C GLN A 42 9.65 7.83 -5.86
N VAL A 43 8.84 7.12 -5.08
CA VAL A 43 8.24 7.69 -3.87
C VAL A 43 9.32 7.83 -2.80
N ILE A 44 9.52 9.05 -2.31
CA ILE A 44 10.56 9.38 -1.33
C ILE A 44 10.00 9.54 0.09
N GLY A 45 8.71 9.81 0.24
CA GLY A 45 8.03 9.93 1.53
C GLY A 45 6.52 10.10 1.34
N CYS A 46 5.83 10.48 2.40
CA CYS A 46 4.41 10.77 2.35
C CYS A 46 4.08 12.08 3.05
N ARG A 47 3.03 12.75 2.58
CA ARG A 47 2.34 13.82 3.28
C ARG A 47 1.08 13.25 3.90
N ILE A 48 0.88 13.50 5.19
CA ILE A 48 -0.30 13.06 5.93
C ILE A 48 -1.07 14.30 6.37
N ASP A 49 -2.30 14.42 5.89
CA ASP A 49 -3.20 15.50 6.25
C ASP A 49 -4.25 14.94 7.22
N VAL A 50 -4.26 15.43 8.48
CA VAL A 50 -5.18 14.97 9.54
C VAL A 50 -5.77 16.17 10.27
N SER A 51 -7.10 16.29 10.28
CA SER A 51 -7.80 17.36 11.01
C SER A 51 -7.28 18.77 10.71
N GLY A 52 -6.91 19.05 9.46
CA GLY A 52 -6.37 20.35 9.02
C GLY A 52 -4.90 20.58 9.34
N ARG A 53 -4.18 19.57 9.85
CA ARG A 53 -2.72 19.59 10.04
C ARG A 53 -2.04 18.73 9.01
N THR A 54 -0.93 19.22 8.46
CA THR A 54 -0.14 18.54 7.45
C THR A 54 1.19 18.09 8.06
N PHE A 55 1.56 16.84 7.82
CA PHE A 55 2.80 16.25 8.31
C PHE A 55 3.58 15.61 7.17
N THR A 56 4.85 15.98 7.02
CA THR A 56 5.78 15.27 6.14
C THR A 56 6.44 14.14 6.91
N VAL A 57 6.37 12.92 6.37
CA VAL A 57 6.84 11.72 7.06
C VAL A 57 7.66 10.82 6.14
N GLU A 58 8.55 10.06 6.76
CA GLU A 58 9.22 8.95 6.11
C GLU A 58 8.20 7.87 5.70
N LEU A 59 8.47 7.18 4.59
CA LEU A 59 7.59 6.13 4.05
C LEU A 59 7.30 5.03 5.09
N GLU A 60 8.31 4.65 5.86
CA GLU A 60 8.18 3.69 6.97
C GLU A 60 7.21 4.19 8.05
N MET A 61 7.29 5.48 8.38
CA MET A 61 6.47 6.10 9.42
C MET A 61 5.01 6.22 8.97
N ALA A 62 4.75 6.50 7.69
CA ALA A 62 3.40 6.45 7.12
C ALA A 62 2.78 5.04 7.28
N GLY A 63 3.56 3.99 6.99
CA GLY A 63 3.11 2.61 7.19
C GLY A 63 2.79 2.29 8.66
N ILE A 64 3.59 2.78 9.60
CA ILE A 64 3.35 2.64 11.05
C ILE A 64 2.06 3.36 11.46
N PHE A 65 1.87 4.60 11.00
CA PHE A 65 0.66 5.38 11.25
C PHE A 65 -0.60 4.66 10.77
N LEU A 66 -0.62 4.20 9.52
CA LEU A 66 -1.76 3.49 8.94
C LEU A 66 -2.10 2.21 9.71
N ARG A 67 -1.10 1.47 10.21
CA ARG A 67 -1.34 0.29 11.05
C ARG A 67 -1.98 0.65 12.39
N GLN A 68 -1.53 1.71 13.05
CA GLN A 68 -2.13 2.20 14.29
C GLN A 68 -3.58 2.67 14.07
N VAL A 69 -3.84 3.44 13.01
CA VAL A 69 -5.20 3.88 12.64
C VAL A 69 -6.11 2.68 12.40
N ARG A 70 -5.69 1.72 11.57
CA ARG A 70 -6.48 0.50 11.30
C ARG A 70 -6.81 -0.29 12.57
N ARG A 71 -5.88 -0.36 13.52
CA ARG A 71 -6.09 -1.00 14.81
C ARG A 71 -7.10 -0.23 15.65
N SER A 72 -6.93 1.08 15.79
CA SER A 72 -7.84 1.96 16.52
C SER A 72 -9.29 1.88 16.01
N LEU A 73 -9.47 1.88 14.69
CA LEU A 73 -10.80 1.79 14.06
C LEU A 73 -11.47 0.43 14.28
N ARG A 74 -10.68 -0.64 14.37
CA ARG A 74 -11.16 -1.99 14.68
C ARG A 74 -11.66 -2.10 16.11
N ASP A 75 -10.94 -1.51 17.05
CA ASP A 75 -11.28 -1.54 18.49
C ASP A 75 -12.46 -0.62 18.84
N GLY A 76 -12.78 0.35 17.96
CA GLY A 76 -14.03 1.12 17.99
C GLY A 76 -14.11 2.24 19.04
N THR A 77 -13.08 2.39 19.88
CA THR A 77 -13.07 3.33 21.00
C THR A 77 -12.46 4.69 20.67
N GLY A 78 -11.86 4.84 19.48
CA GLY A 78 -10.93 5.95 19.24
C GLY A 78 -9.65 5.77 20.05
N ALA A 79 -8.51 6.21 19.50
CA ALA A 79 -7.22 6.08 20.16
C ALA A 79 -6.32 7.27 19.83
N SER A 80 -5.33 7.49 20.67
CA SER A 80 -4.21 8.37 20.32
C SER A 80 -3.21 7.60 19.47
N VAL A 81 -2.91 8.12 18.28
CA VAL A 81 -1.94 7.55 17.34
C VAL A 81 -0.66 8.38 17.41
N LEU A 82 0.48 7.71 17.59
CA LEU A 82 1.77 8.40 17.52
C LEU A 82 2.21 8.53 16.08
N LEU A 83 2.57 9.75 15.68
CA LEU A 83 3.11 10.07 14.37
C LEU A 83 4.48 10.72 14.51
N ARG A 84 5.51 10.07 13.96
CA ARG A 84 6.82 10.69 13.79
C ARG A 84 6.87 11.37 12.43
N HIS A 85 7.15 12.67 12.42
CA HIS A 85 7.30 13.51 11.24
C HIS A 85 8.65 14.24 11.27
N VAL A 86 8.93 15.02 10.22
CA VAL A 86 10.20 15.75 10.08
C VAL A 86 10.46 16.73 11.23
N ASP A 87 9.42 17.37 11.76
CA ASP A 87 9.54 18.36 12.84
C ASP A 87 9.50 17.73 14.25
N GLY A 88 9.21 16.43 14.39
CA GLY A 88 9.15 15.80 15.70
C GLY A 88 8.23 14.58 15.80
N ILE A 89 7.64 14.41 16.98
CA ILE A 89 6.68 13.34 17.28
C ILE A 89 5.42 13.99 17.80
N GLU A 90 4.29 13.66 17.19
CA GLU A 90 2.97 14.16 17.55
C GLU A 90 2.08 13.00 18.00
N MET A 91 1.28 13.25 19.04
CA MET A 91 0.23 12.33 19.46
C MET A 91 -1.12 12.86 18.96
N ILE A 92 -1.71 12.15 18.00
CA ILE A 92 -2.90 12.60 17.29
C ILE A 92 -4.12 11.84 17.82
N PRO A 93 -5.14 12.53 18.38
CA PRO A 93 -6.40 11.88 18.72
C PRO A 93 -7.12 11.44 17.44
N PHE A 94 -7.44 10.15 17.36
CA PHE A 94 -7.98 9.55 16.17
C PHE A 94 -9.26 8.78 16.49
N THR A 95 -10.31 9.02 15.70
CA THR A 95 -11.60 8.34 15.80
C THR A 95 -12.08 7.95 14.41
N ARG A 96 -13.19 7.21 14.31
CA ARG A 96 -13.85 6.94 13.01
C ARG A 96 -14.31 8.20 12.29
N ALA A 97 -14.54 9.29 13.01
CA ALA A 97 -14.96 10.57 12.45
C ALA A 97 -13.77 11.47 12.07
N THR A 98 -12.53 11.08 12.40
CA THR A 98 -11.35 11.88 12.10
C THR A 98 -10.98 11.73 10.62
N PRO A 99 -11.15 12.79 9.79
CA PRO A 99 -10.76 12.72 8.40
C PRO A 99 -9.24 12.72 8.28
N PHE A 100 -8.72 11.94 7.34
CA PHE A 100 -7.32 11.98 6.99
C PHE A 100 -7.07 11.60 5.53
N GLU A 101 -5.98 12.11 4.98
CA GLU A 101 -5.46 11.77 3.65
C GLU A 101 -3.97 11.44 3.75
N VAL A 102 -3.51 10.54 2.89
CA VAL A 102 -2.10 10.24 2.71
C VAL A 102 -1.77 10.42 1.24
N THR A 103 -0.87 11.34 0.93
CA THR A 103 -0.41 11.63 -0.42
C THR A 103 1.06 11.28 -0.55
N ASP A 104 1.43 10.59 -1.62
CA ASP A 104 2.83 10.26 -1.88
C ASP A 104 3.63 11.52 -2.25
N ILE A 105 4.85 11.61 -1.71
CA ILE A 105 5.84 12.59 -2.14
C ILE A 105 6.76 11.86 -3.12
N VAL A 106 6.68 12.25 -4.39
CA VAL A 106 7.47 11.67 -5.49
C VAL A 106 8.74 12.48 -5.74
N CYS A 107 9.81 11.77 -6.11
CA CYS A 107 11.05 12.37 -6.58
C CYS A 107 10.80 13.05 -7.93
N PRO A 108 11.08 14.36 -8.06
CA PRO A 108 10.98 15.04 -9.35
C PRO A 108 11.92 14.43 -10.39
N GLU A 109 11.53 14.50 -11.66
CA GLU A 109 12.37 14.07 -12.77
C GLU A 109 13.66 14.88 -12.86
N GLY A 110 14.79 14.18 -13.03
CA GLY A 110 16.12 14.80 -13.14
C GLY A 110 16.73 15.29 -11.82
N VAL A 111 16.09 15.05 -10.68
CA VAL A 111 16.62 15.38 -9.35
C VAL A 111 17.12 14.11 -8.67
N GLU A 112 18.29 14.19 -8.02
CA GLU A 112 18.82 13.07 -7.24
C GLU A 112 17.90 12.78 -6.04
N PRO A 113 17.56 11.50 -5.77
CA PRO A 113 16.64 11.16 -4.68
C PRO A 113 17.06 11.72 -3.31
N ALA A 114 18.36 11.75 -3.03
CA ALA A 114 18.88 12.32 -1.77
C ALA A 114 18.63 13.84 -1.68
N GLU A 115 18.76 14.56 -2.79
CA GLU A 115 18.48 16.00 -2.87
C GLU A 115 16.98 16.27 -2.72
N ALA A 116 16.14 15.53 -3.44
CA ALA A 116 14.68 15.64 -3.32
C ALA A 116 14.20 15.33 -1.90
N ARG A 117 14.80 14.33 -1.24
CA ARG A 117 14.55 14.01 0.17
C ARG A 117 14.94 15.15 1.09
N ALA A 118 16.14 15.72 0.92
CA ALA A 118 16.61 16.84 1.71
C ALA A 118 15.70 18.08 1.56
N ALA A 119 15.25 18.38 0.34
CA ALA A 119 14.31 19.46 0.07
C ALA A 119 12.95 19.27 0.77
N ALA A 120 12.52 18.02 0.94
CA ALA A 120 11.32 17.66 1.69
C ALA A 120 11.54 17.55 3.22
N GLY A 121 12.75 17.82 3.74
CA GLY A 121 13.10 17.66 5.16
C GLY A 121 13.23 16.20 5.60
N LEU A 122 13.22 15.25 4.66
CA LEU A 122 13.42 13.83 4.91
C LEU A 122 14.92 13.53 5.06
N ARG A 123 15.24 12.40 5.68
CA ARG A 123 16.64 12.00 5.83
C ARG A 123 17.24 11.68 4.46
N ALA A 124 18.34 12.33 4.11
CA ALA A 124 19.19 11.89 3.01
C ALA A 124 19.67 10.46 3.31
N ARG A 125 19.40 9.53 2.40
CA ARG A 125 19.80 8.13 2.46
C ARG A 125 20.42 7.74 1.13
#